data_AF-A0A8J8P3X8-F1
#
_entry.id   AF-A0A8J8P3X8-F1
#
_cell.length_a   1.000
_cell.length_b   1.000
_cell.length_c   1.000
_cell.angle_alpha   90.00
_cell.angle_beta   90.00
_cell.angle_gamma   90.00
#
_symmetry.space_group_name_H-M   'P 1'
#
loop_
_entity.id
_entity.type
_entity.pdbx_description
1 polymer ?
#
loop_
_entity_poly.entity_id
_entity_poly.type
_entity_poly.pdbx_seq_one_letter_code
_entity_poly.pdbx_strand_id
1 'polypeptide(L)'
;MPTEDVAEAPTSIDSLELPEINENQPIYECWDKAAKRMIASIWKHHQAWIFYEPVDPKKLNIPDYFDIIKQPMDFGTVKQKLNANQYLKFQDFLYDLNLVFENCLQYNGENSQVSTMCKGVREEFNKLYYHLGMDFYL
;
A
#
# COMPACT_ATOMS: atom_id res chain seq x y z
N MET A 1 6.02 10.40 37.74
CA MET A 1 5.45 9.50 36.73
C MET A 1 6.60 9.07 35.84
N PRO A 2 6.89 7.77 35.71
CA PRO A 2 7.95 7.33 34.82
C PRO A 2 7.51 7.59 33.38
N THR A 3 8.31 8.38 32.66
CA THR A 3 8.18 8.56 31.22
C THR A 3 8.53 7.25 30.57
N GLU A 4 7.55 6.59 29.95
CA GLU A 4 7.79 5.44 29.08
C GLU A 4 8.67 5.90 27.92
N ASP A 5 9.89 5.35 27.86
CA ASP A 5 10.74 5.39 26.68
C ASP A 5 9.96 4.78 25.51
N VAL A 6 9.46 5.65 24.62
CA VAL A 6 9.01 5.22 23.30
C VAL A 6 10.28 4.94 22.51
N ALA A 7 10.66 3.67 22.43
CA ALA A 7 11.71 3.24 21.53
C ALA A 7 11.35 3.68 20.10
N GLU A 8 12.10 4.64 19.55
CA GLU A 8 12.02 5.02 18.15
C GLU A 8 12.37 3.81 17.28
N ALA A 9 11.41 3.34 16.49
CA ALA A 9 11.67 2.34 15.48
C ALA A 9 12.57 2.95 14.39
N PRO A 10 13.61 2.24 13.92
CA PRO A 10 14.61 2.81 13.04
C PRO A 10 13.98 3.29 11.72
N THR A 11 14.23 4.56 11.41
CA THR A 11 13.59 5.36 10.36
C THR A 11 14.31 5.33 9.01
N SER A 12 15.16 4.33 8.76
CA SER A 12 15.92 4.23 7.50
C SER A 12 15.73 2.86 6.84
N ILE A 13 15.47 2.88 5.54
CA ILE A 13 15.39 1.69 4.67
C ILE A 13 16.67 0.85 4.76
N ASP A 14 17.82 1.47 5.06
CA ASP A 14 19.12 0.82 5.28
C ASP A 14 19.18 -0.11 6.51
N SER A 15 18.20 -0.03 7.42
CA SER A 15 18.18 -0.85 8.65
C SER A 15 17.37 -2.15 8.51
N LEU A 16 16.77 -2.39 7.35
CA LEU A 16 16.13 -3.67 7.04
C LEU A 16 17.22 -4.63 6.57
N GLU A 17 17.67 -5.51 7.46
CA GLU A 17 18.54 -6.63 7.08
C GLU A 17 17.88 -7.43 5.96
N LEU A 18 18.52 -7.43 4.79
CA LEU A 18 18.12 -8.30 3.69
C LEU A 18 18.33 -9.76 4.15
N PRO A 19 17.33 -10.63 4.03
CA PRO A 19 17.52 -12.03 4.35
C PRO A 19 18.63 -12.62 3.48
N GLU A 20 19.56 -13.36 4.08
CA GLU A 20 20.64 -14.03 3.37
C GLU A 20 20.07 -14.92 2.24
N ILE A 21 20.51 -14.65 1.01
CA ILE A 21 20.06 -15.36 -0.18
C ILE A 21 20.81 -16.70 -0.25
N ASN A 22 20.12 -17.80 0.05
CA ASN A 22 20.64 -19.15 -0.19
C ASN A 22 20.47 -19.49 -1.68
N GLU A 23 21.60 -19.56 -2.38
CA GLU A 23 21.76 -19.88 -3.81
C GLU A 23 21.14 -21.23 -4.23
N ASN A 24 20.84 -22.14 -3.29
CA ASN A 24 20.19 -23.43 -3.54
C ASN A 24 18.70 -23.47 -3.21
N GLN A 25 18.11 -22.35 -2.79
CA GLN A 25 16.67 -22.21 -2.61
C GLN A 25 16.13 -21.29 -3.71
N PRO A 26 15.21 -21.74 -4.58
CA PRO A 26 14.53 -20.83 -5.48
C PRO A 26 13.92 -19.69 -4.67
N ILE A 27 14.17 -18.44 -5.06
CA ILE A 27 13.48 -17.26 -4.55
C ILE A 27 12.02 -17.33 -5.05
N TYR A 28 11.25 -18.27 -4.51
CA TYR A 28 9.80 -18.28 -4.59
C TYR A 28 9.29 -18.47 -3.17
N GLU A 29 9.50 -17.44 -2.36
CA GLU A 29 8.49 -17.14 -1.36
C GLU A 29 7.18 -16.90 -2.11
N CYS A 30 6.07 -17.48 -1.65
CA CYS A 30 4.76 -17.16 -2.18
C CYS A 30 4.58 -15.62 -2.18
N TRP A 31 4.09 -15.07 -3.30
CA TRP A 31 4.00 -13.61 -3.55
C TRP A 31 3.26 -12.86 -2.42
N ASP A 32 2.47 -13.56 -1.60
CA ASP A 32 1.80 -13.02 -0.43
C ASP A 32 2.77 -12.49 0.62
N LYS A 33 3.96 -13.08 0.80
CA LYS A 33 4.98 -12.57 1.74
C LYS A 33 5.53 -11.23 1.28
N ALA A 34 5.88 -11.12 -0.01
CA ALA A 34 6.31 -9.86 -0.61
C ALA A 34 5.18 -8.81 -0.52
N ALA A 35 3.95 -9.19 -0.85
CA ALA A 35 2.77 -8.33 -0.73
C ALA A 35 2.56 -7.82 0.70
N LYS A 36 2.69 -8.69 1.72
CA LYS A 36 2.58 -8.32 3.14
C LYS A 36 3.67 -7.32 3.54
N ARG A 37 4.91 -7.52 3.10
CA ARG A 37 6.02 -6.56 3.33
C ARG A 37 5.72 -5.21 2.68
N MET A 38 5.26 -5.19 1.42
CA MET A 38 4.92 -3.95 0.73
C MET A 38 3.80 -3.19 1.45
N ILE A 39 2.70 -3.86 1.82
CA ILE A 39 1.62 -3.24 2.58
C ILE A 39 2.12 -2.68 3.91
N ALA A 40 2.97 -3.41 4.63
CA ALA A 40 3.54 -2.95 5.89
C ALA A 40 4.43 -1.70 5.73
N SER A 41 5.19 -1.60 4.63
CA SER A 41 6.02 -0.42 4.32
C SER A 41 5.16 0.77 3.90
N ILE A 42 4.20 0.59 2.99
CA ILE A 42 3.26 1.65 2.56
C ILE A 42 2.49 2.20 3.76
N TRP A 43 2.07 1.34 4.68
CA TRP A 43 1.35 1.73 5.90
C TRP A 43 2.17 2.66 6.82
N LYS A 44 3.50 2.67 6.70
CA LYS A 44 4.36 3.57 7.50
C LYS A 44 4.61 4.91 6.80
N HIS A 45 4.26 5.04 5.52
CA HIS A 45 4.47 6.28 4.79
C HIS A 45 3.60 7.40 5.38
N HIS A 46 4.21 8.55 5.67
CA HIS A 46 3.54 9.63 6.43
C HIS A 46 2.30 10.22 5.73
N GLN A 47 2.17 10.02 4.41
CA GLN A 47 1.00 10.45 3.62
C GLN A 47 -0.03 9.34 3.40
N ALA A 48 0.23 8.09 3.80
CA ALA A 48 -0.65 6.96 3.50
C ALA A 48 -1.93 6.93 4.35
N TRP A 49 -2.02 7.73 5.41
CA TRP A 49 -3.14 7.73 6.35
C TRP A 49 -4.51 8.00 5.71
N ILE A 50 -4.55 8.75 4.60
CA ILE A 50 -5.79 9.01 3.85
C ILE A 50 -6.35 7.77 3.14
N PHE A 51 -5.56 6.69 3.06
CA PHE A 51 -5.90 5.44 2.41
C PHE A 51 -6.06 4.27 3.40
N TYR A 52 -6.08 4.53 4.71
CA TYR A 52 -6.20 3.46 5.73
C TYR A 52 -7.60 2.88 5.84
N GLU A 53 -8.61 3.65 5.45
CA GLU A 53 -10.02 3.27 5.52
C GLU A 53 -10.73 3.61 4.20
N PRO A 54 -11.85 2.94 3.89
CA PRO A 54 -12.69 3.33 2.76
C PRO A 54 -13.09 4.80 2.83
N VAL A 55 -13.15 5.46 1.67
CA VAL A 55 -13.66 6.84 1.58
C VAL A 55 -15.10 6.87 2.10
N ASP A 56 -15.38 7.78 3.04
CA ASP A 56 -16.71 8.07 3.56
C ASP A 56 -17.21 9.41 2.98
N PRO A 57 -18.09 9.36 1.96
CA PRO A 57 -18.55 10.59 1.29
C PRO A 57 -19.35 11.53 2.17
N LYS A 58 -20.03 11.01 3.20
CA LYS A 58 -20.81 11.83 4.13
C LYS A 58 -19.89 12.57 5.09
N LYS A 59 -18.92 11.87 5.66
CA LYS A 59 -17.93 12.46 6.59
C LYS A 59 -17.08 13.53 5.90
N LEU A 60 -16.76 13.33 4.63
CA LEU A 60 -15.93 14.24 3.83
C LEU A 60 -16.73 15.30 3.06
N ASN A 61 -18.07 15.26 3.13
CA ASN A 61 -18.97 16.17 2.41
C ASN A 61 -18.74 16.19 0.87
N ILE A 62 -18.60 14.99 0.29
CA ILE A 62 -18.35 14.76 -1.15
C ILE A 62 -19.39 13.79 -1.75
N PRO A 63 -20.67 14.18 -1.79
CA PRO A 63 -21.78 13.26 -2.07
C PRO A 63 -21.74 12.56 -3.44
N ASP A 64 -20.98 13.10 -4.39
CA ASP A 64 -20.81 12.60 -5.76
C ASP A 64 -19.72 11.51 -5.90
N TYR A 65 -19.04 11.14 -4.82
CA TYR A 65 -17.90 10.22 -4.88
C TYR A 65 -18.22 8.90 -5.58
N PHE A 66 -19.33 8.23 -5.23
CA PHE A 66 -19.73 6.97 -5.85
C PHE A 66 -20.38 7.14 -7.24
N ASP A 67 -20.74 8.37 -7.62
CA ASP A 67 -21.17 8.69 -8.98
C ASP A 67 -19.98 8.73 -9.94
N ILE A 68 -18.79 9.05 -9.44
CA ILE A 68 -17.54 9.11 -10.22
C ILE A 68 -16.75 7.80 -10.07
N ILE A 69 -16.53 7.34 -8.84
CA ILE A 69 -15.72 6.17 -8.52
C ILE A 69 -16.60 4.92 -8.38
N LYS A 70 -16.44 3.99 -9.31
CA LYS A 70 -17.29 2.79 -9.42
C LYS A 70 -16.79 1.57 -8.66
N GLN A 71 -15.49 1.50 -8.41
CA GLN A 71 -14.87 0.42 -7.65
C GLN A 71 -13.99 1.05 -6.57
N PRO A 72 -14.57 1.53 -5.45
CA PRO A 72 -13.78 2.12 -4.37
C PRO A 72 -12.82 1.08 -3.78
N MET A 73 -11.63 1.54 -3.40
CA MET A 73 -10.59 0.70 -2.78
C MET A 73 -9.71 1.55 -1.86
N ASP A 74 -9.15 0.91 -0.83
CA ASP A 74 -8.27 1.51 0.18
C ASP A 74 -7.27 0.45 0.70
N PHE A 75 -6.17 0.87 1.31
CA PHE A 75 -5.16 -0.07 1.82
C PHE A 75 -5.63 -0.88 3.03
N GLY A 76 -6.61 -0.40 3.80
CA GLY A 76 -7.25 -1.16 4.87
C GLY A 76 -7.95 -2.39 4.30
N THR A 77 -8.77 -2.20 3.27
CA THR A 77 -9.45 -3.28 2.54
C THR A 77 -8.44 -4.22 1.88
N VAL A 78 -7.44 -3.72 1.15
CA VAL A 78 -6.40 -4.56 0.53
C VAL A 78 -5.68 -5.42 1.57
N LYS A 79 -5.28 -4.82 2.70
CA LYS A 79 -4.62 -5.52 3.80
C LYS A 79 -5.51 -6.62 4.40
N GLN A 80 -6.80 -6.35 4.59
CA GLN A 80 -7.76 -7.35 5.08
C GLN A 80 -7.91 -8.51 4.10
N LYS A 81 -8.12 -8.22 2.80
CA LYS A 81 -8.23 -9.24 1.75
C LYS A 81 -7.00 -10.12 1.67
N LEU A 82 -5.81 -9.51 1.74
CA LEU A 82 -4.52 -10.22 1.73
C LEU A 82 -4.36 -11.13 2.94
N ASN A 83 -4.66 -10.65 4.15
CA ASN A 83 -4.55 -11.46 5.36
C ASN A 83 -5.58 -12.58 5.44
N ALA A 84 -6.74 -12.39 4.80
CA ALA A 84 -7.78 -13.40 4.67
C ALA A 84 -7.54 -14.38 3.50
N ASN A 85 -6.40 -14.29 2.80
CA ASN A 85 -6.07 -15.09 1.61
C ASN A 85 -7.15 -15.03 0.51
N GLN A 86 -7.80 -13.88 0.33
CA GLN A 86 -8.87 -13.70 -0.65
C GLN A 86 -8.37 -13.41 -2.07
N TYR A 87 -7.08 -13.11 -2.22
CA TYR A 87 -6.44 -12.98 -3.51
C TYR A 87 -5.86 -14.33 -3.92
N LEU A 88 -6.43 -14.92 -4.98
CA LEU A 88 -5.94 -16.19 -5.53
C LEU A 88 -4.73 -15.99 -6.44
N LYS A 89 -4.59 -14.80 -7.03
CA LYS A 89 -3.53 -14.43 -7.96
C LYS A 89 -2.90 -13.12 -7.53
N PHE A 90 -1.59 -13.01 -7.79
CA PHE A 90 -0.84 -11.76 -7.56
C PHE A 90 -1.45 -10.59 -8.33
N GLN A 91 -1.92 -10.83 -9.56
CA GLN A 91 -2.53 -9.82 -10.42
C GLN A 91 -3.79 -9.20 -9.79
N ASP A 92 -4.58 -9.97 -9.02
CA ASP A 92 -5.78 -9.45 -8.35
C ASP A 92 -5.42 -8.50 -7.20
N PHE A 93 -4.35 -8.81 -6.46
CA PHE A 93 -3.80 -7.94 -5.42
C PHE A 93 -3.21 -6.66 -6.01
N LEU A 94 -2.42 -6.79 -7.09
CA LEU A 94 -1.81 -5.66 -7.78
C LEU A 94 -2.86 -4.75 -8.41
N TYR A 95 -3.95 -5.32 -8.93
CA TYR A 95 -5.08 -4.57 -9.47
C TYR A 95 -5.69 -3.66 -8.40
N ASP A 96 -6.04 -4.20 -7.23
CA ASP A 96 -6.65 -3.42 -6.16
C ASP A 96 -5.72 -2.33 -5.61
N LEU A 97 -4.42 -2.60 -5.51
CA LEU A 97 -3.46 -1.56 -5.11
C LEU A 97 -3.40 -0.40 -6.08
N ASN A 98 -3.36 -0.68 -7.38
CA ASN A 98 -3.40 0.37 -8.40
C ASN A 98 -4.73 1.13 -8.35
N LEU A 99 -5.84 0.43 -8.10
CA LEU A 99 -7.17 1.03 -8.00
C LEU A 99 -7.25 2.09 -6.89
N VAL A 100 -6.55 1.92 -5.76
CA VAL A 100 -6.44 2.96 -4.72
C VAL A 100 -5.91 4.28 -5.31
N PHE A 101 -4.83 4.20 -6.08
CA PHE A 101 -4.19 5.37 -6.67
C PHE A 101 -5.00 5.96 -7.81
N GLU A 102 -5.50 5.13 -8.73
CA GLU A 102 -6.27 5.60 -9.88
C GLU A 102 -7.57 6.28 -9.45
N ASN A 103 -8.29 5.71 -8.48
CA ASN A 103 -9.50 6.34 -7.93
C ASN A 103 -9.20 7.69 -7.27
N CYS A 104 -8.07 7.77 -6.55
CA CYS A 104 -7.66 9.01 -5.91
C CYS A 104 -7.40 10.11 -6.93
N LEU A 105 -6.65 9.81 -7.99
CA LEU A 105 -6.35 10.79 -9.05
C LEU A 105 -7.60 11.15 -9.85
N GLN A 106 -8.44 10.16 -10.17
CA GLN A 106 -9.69 10.37 -10.91
C GLN A 106 -10.66 11.29 -10.17
N TYR A 107 -10.87 11.07 -8.87
CA TYR A 107 -11.82 11.88 -8.10
C TYR A 107 -11.28 13.28 -7.79
N ASN A 108 -10.03 13.37 -7.31
CA ASN A 108 -9.50 14.62 -6.78
C ASN A 108 -8.84 15.51 -7.86
N GLY A 109 -8.55 14.96 -9.04
CA GLY A 109 -7.82 15.65 -10.11
C GLY A 109 -6.33 15.83 -9.82
N GLU A 110 -5.53 15.93 -10.88
CA GLU A 110 -4.06 15.83 -10.85
C GLU A 110 -3.33 16.84 -9.94
N ASN A 111 -3.94 18.01 -9.71
CA ASN A 111 -3.31 19.16 -9.05
C ASN A 111 -3.80 19.39 -7.62
N SER A 112 -4.67 18.51 -7.09
CA SER A 112 -5.15 18.63 -5.71
C SER A 112 -4.08 18.20 -4.70
N GLN A 113 -4.19 18.70 -3.47
CA GLN A 113 -3.33 18.27 -2.36
C GLN A 113 -3.44 16.76 -2.09
N VAL A 114 -4.64 16.21 -2.20
CA VAL A 114 -4.90 14.77 -2.04
C VAL A 114 -4.17 13.97 -3.13
N SER A 115 -4.19 14.43 -4.38
CA SER A 115 -3.42 13.81 -5.46
C SER A 115 -1.91 13.94 -5.28
N THR A 116 -1.41 15.04 -4.70
CA THR A 116 0.01 15.15 -4.33
C THR A 116 0.40 14.08 -3.30
N MET A 117 -0.42 13.88 -2.27
CA MET A 117 -0.21 12.81 -1.28
C MET A 117 -0.26 11.41 -1.92
N CYS A 118 -1.25 11.18 -2.80
CA CYS A 118 -1.38 9.95 -3.58
C CYS A 118 -0.13 9.63 -4.39
N LYS A 119 0.41 10.63 -5.10
CA LYS A 119 1.62 10.49 -5.92
C LYS A 119 2.84 10.13 -5.08
N GLY A 120 2.99 10.75 -3.90
CA GLY A 120 4.07 10.42 -2.97
C GLY A 120 4.02 8.96 -2.51
N VAL A 121 2.84 8.48 -2.12
CA VAL A 121 2.67 7.06 -1.73
C VAL A 121 2.85 6.12 -2.92
N ARG A 122 2.39 6.50 -4.11
CA ARG A 122 2.57 5.71 -5.34
C ARG A 122 4.05 5.58 -5.73
N GLU A 123 4.84 6.63 -5.50
CA GLU A 123 6.28 6.59 -5.73
C GLU A 123 6.96 5.57 -4.80
N GLU A 124 6.60 5.55 -3.52
CA GLU A 124 7.09 4.54 -2.58
C GLU A 124 6.67 3.12 -2.99
N PHE A 125 5.40 2.93 -3.38
CA PHE A 125 4.92 1.68 -3.94
C PHE A 125 5.76 1.22 -5.14
N ASN A 126 6.07 2.11 -6.09
CA ASN A 126 6.87 1.78 -7.27
C ASN A 126 8.30 1.35 -6.90
N LYS A 127 8.92 2.01 -5.91
CA LYS A 127 10.25 1.60 -5.41
C LYS A 127 10.20 0.20 -4.80
N LEU A 128 9.22 -0.04 -3.94
CA LEU A 128 9.01 -1.33 -3.28
C LEU A 128 8.71 -2.46 -4.27
N TYR A 129 7.95 -2.18 -5.33
CA TYR A 129 7.58 -3.15 -6.35
C TYR A 129 8.81 -3.85 -6.95
N TYR A 130 9.80 -3.07 -7.39
CA TYR A 130 11.05 -3.63 -7.92
C TYR A 130 11.98 -4.16 -6.82
N HIS A 131 12.08 -3.46 -5.69
CA HIS A 131 12.95 -3.87 -4.59
C HIS A 131 12.56 -5.24 -4.00
N LEU A 132 11.27 -5.54 -3.96
CA LEU A 132 10.73 -6.81 -3.47
C LEU A 132 10.63 -7.88 -4.57
N GLY A 133 11.16 -7.62 -5.78
CA GLY A 133 11.13 -8.55 -6.91
C GLY A 133 9.72 -8.90 -7.36
N MET A 134 8.77 -7.97 -7.25
CA MET A 134 7.37 -8.27 -7.55
C MET A 134 7.09 -8.45 -9.03
N ASP A 135 7.93 -7.89 -9.88
CA ASP A 135 7.91 -8.04 -11.34
C ASP A 135 8.11 -9.49 -11.81
N PHE A 136 8.70 -10.36 -10.99
CA PHE A 136 8.83 -11.79 -11.29
C PHE A 136 7.51 -12.58 -11.16
N TYR A 137 6.45 -12.00 -10.58
CA TYR A 137 5.16 -12.67 -10.37
C TYR A 137 4.10 -12.32 -11.43
N LEU A 138 4.46 -11.55 -12.46
CA LEU A 138 3.56 -11.15 -13.54
C LEU A 138 3.36 -12.25 -14.59
#